data_AF-A0A9C9TQ82-F1
#
_entry.id   AF-A0A9C9TQ82-F1
#
_cell.length_a   1.000
_cell.length_b   1.000
_cell.length_c   1.000
_cell.angle_alpha   90.00
_cell.angle_beta   90.00
_cell.angle_gamma   90.00
#
_symmetry.space_group_name_H-M   'P 1'
#
loop_
_entity.id
_entity.type
_entity.pdbx_description
1 polymer ?
#
loop_
_entity_poly.entity_id
_entity_poly.type
_entity_poly.pdbx_seq_one_letter_code
_entity_poly.pdbx_strand_id
1 'polypeptide(L)' 'MGWAYALGRDLRVAVIVSTTLLGISVMATLVGGALPFLFRLVKVDPALVSAPLITTMMDIFGVALYFGIAYIILLM' A
#
# COMPACT_ATOMS: atom_id res chain seq x y z
N MET A 1 5.52 7.20 13.51
CA MET A 1 6.70 8.04 13.82
C MET A 1 7.59 7.46 14.92
N GLY A 2 7.07 7.07 16.10
CA GLY A 2 7.90 6.65 17.24
C GLY A 2 8.94 5.53 16.97
N TRP A 3 8.57 4.50 16.21
CA TRP A 3 9.48 3.38 15.90
C TRP A 3 10.66 3.76 14.99
N ALA A 4 10.50 4.72 14.08
CA ALA A 4 11.57 5.15 13.20
C ALA A 4 12.68 5.88 13.99
N TYR A 5 12.29 6.76 14.92
CA TYR A 5 13.24 7.42 15.82
C TYR A 5 13.89 6.44 16.80
N ALA A 6 13.14 5.46 17.31
CA ALA A 6 13.67 4.43 18.21
C ALA A 6 14.75 3.55 17.54
N LEU A 7 14.70 3.38 16.22
CA LEU A 7 15.73 2.71 15.42
C LEU A 7 16.95 3.61 15.08
N GLY A 8 16.97 4.86 15.53
CA GLY A 8 18.03 5.83 15.18
C GLY A 8 18.01 6.26 13.70
N ARG A 9 16.86 6.13 13.02
CA ARG A 9 16.71 6.50 11.60
C ARG A 9 16.40 7.99 11.44
N ASP A 10 16.91 8.57 10.34
CA ASP A 10 16.70 9.97 9.97
C ASP A 10 15.23 10.35 9.85
N LEU A 11 14.94 11.63 10.12
CA LEU A 11 13.63 12.27 9.98
C LEU A 11 12.98 11.98 8.61
N ARG A 12 13.81 11.88 7.56
CA ARG A 12 13.41 11.58 6.19
C ARG A 12 12.72 10.23 6.07
N VAL A 13 13.23 9.20 6.76
CA VAL A 13 12.65 7.85 6.75
C VAL A 13 11.29 7.85 7.43
N ALA A 14 11.15 8.59 8.54
CA ALA A 14 9.87 8.73 9.22
C ALA A 14 8.80 9.35 8.30
N VAL A 15 9.17 10.39 7.54
CA VAL A 15 8.29 11.04 6.54
C VAL A 15 7.93 10.08 5.42
N ILE A 16 8.90 9.37 4.84
CA ILE A 16 8.68 8.38 3.77
C ILE A 16 7.65 7.34 4.23
N VAL A 17 7.86 6.73 5.41
CA VAL A 17 6.97 5.69 5.94
C VAL A 17 5.57 6.25 6.20
N SER A 18 5.44 7.42 6.82
CA SER A 18 4.11 8.01 7.09
C SER A 18 3.33 8.32 5.80
N THR A 19 3.97 8.92 4.80
CA THR A 19 3.31 9.26 3.53
C THR A 19 2.95 8.01 2.75
N THR A 20 3.82 7.00 2.77
CA THR A 20 3.57 5.69 2.16
C THR A 20 2.35 5.02 2.78
N LEU A 21 2.26 4.98 4.12
CA LEU A 21 1.13 4.36 4.82
C LEU A 21 -0.20 5.04 4.51
N LEU A 22 -0.22 6.38 4.43
CA LEU A 22 -1.42 7.12 4.03
C LEU A 22 -1.84 6.75 2.60
N GLY A 23 -0.89 6.72 1.65
CA GLY A 23 -1.19 6.37 0.26
C GLY A 23 -1.69 4.94 0.10
N ILE A 24 -1.04 3.96 0.76
CA ILE A 24 -1.49 2.56 0.74
C ILE A 24 -2.87 2.42 1.36
N SER A 25 -3.18 3.12 2.46
CA SER A 25 -4.49 3.05 3.10
C SER A 25 -5.62 3.51 2.17
N VAL A 26 -5.41 4.61 1.43
CA VAL A 26 -6.38 5.09 0.44
C VAL A 26 -6.56 4.06 -0.69
N MET A 27 -5.44 3.54 -1.21
CA MET A 27 -5.47 2.53 -2.26
C MET A 27 -6.17 1.24 -1.80
N ALA A 28 -5.97 0.83 -0.55
CA ALA A 28 -6.61 -0.33 0.05
C ALA A 28 -8.13 -0.22 0.05
N THR A 29 -8.67 0.95 0.41
CA THR A 29 -10.12 1.18 0.37
C THR A 29 -10.65 1.19 -1.06
N LEU A 30 -9.93 1.82 -2.00
CA LEU A 30 -10.32 1.86 -3.42
C LEU A 30 -10.34 0.46 -4.04
N VAL A 31 -9.27 -0.30 -3.87
CA VAL A 31 -9.15 -1.66 -4.42
C VAL A 31 -10.11 -2.61 -3.72
N GLY A 32 -10.18 -2.58 -2.38
CA GLY A 32 -11.11 -3.43 -1.62
C GLY A 32 -12.58 -3.16 -1.96
N GLY A 33 -12.91 -1.91 -2.29
CA GLY A 33 -14.24 -1.53 -2.76
C GLY A 33 -14.50 -1.91 -4.23
N ALA A 34 -13.52 -1.75 -5.13
CA ALA A 34 -13.71 -1.96 -6.57
C ALA A 34 -13.63 -3.44 -6.99
N LEU A 35 -12.80 -4.24 -6.31
CA LEU A 35 -12.52 -5.61 -6.71
C LEU A 35 -13.75 -6.55 -6.71
N PRO A 36 -14.68 -6.47 -5.75
CA PRO A 36 -15.92 -7.26 -5.78
C PRO A 36 -16.79 -6.98 -7.01
N PHE A 37 -16.84 -5.72 -7.47
CA PHE A 37 -17.59 -5.36 -8.68
C PHE A 37 -16.91 -5.92 -9.94
N LEU A 38 -15.57 -5.89 -9.98
CA LEU A 38 -14.81 -6.49 -11.07
C LEU A 38 -15.05 -7.99 -11.16
N PHE A 39 -15.01 -8.72 -10.05
CA PHE A 39 -15.29 -10.16 -10.06
C PHE A 39 -16.74 -10.49 -10.42
N ARG A 40 -17.69 -9.66 -10.00
CA ARG A 40 -19.10 -9.81 -10.43
C ARG A 40 -19.26 -9.67 -11.94
N LEU A 41 -18.47 -8.82 -12.61
CA LEU A 41 -18.46 -8.69 -14.07
C LEU A 41 -17.89 -9.93 -14.75
N VAL A 42 -16.86 -10.55 -14.16
CA VAL A 42 -16.19 -11.74 -14.71
C VAL A 42 -16.88 -13.05 -14.29
N LYS A 43 -18.01 -12.98 -13.55
CA LYS A 43 -18.77 -14.13 -13.00
C LYS A 43 -17.93 -15.04 -12.10
N VAL A 44 -16.94 -14.48 -11.40
CA VAL A 44 -16.13 -15.18 -10.40
C VAL A 44 -16.67 -14.80 -9.01
N ASP A 45 -16.72 -15.76 -8.08
CA ASP A 45 -17.15 -15.49 -6.71
C ASP A 45 -16.10 -14.63 -5.98
N PRO A 46 -16.42 -13.37 -5.64
CA PRO A 46 -15.48 -12.50 -4.94
C PRO A 46 -15.11 -13.05 -3.55
N ALA A 47 -15.98 -13.78 -2.86
CA ALA A 47 -15.67 -14.28 -1.51
C ALA A 47 -14.50 -15.27 -1.51
N LEU A 48 -14.32 -16.02 -2.61
CA LEU A 48 -13.29 -17.04 -2.74
C LEU A 48 -11.91 -16.47 -3.08
N VAL A 49 -11.87 -15.36 -3.84
CA VAL A 49 -10.63 -14.87 -4.47
C VAL A 49 -10.18 -13.52 -3.92
N SER A 50 -11.09 -12.70 -3.39
CA SER A 50 -10.78 -11.30 -3.01
C SER A 50 -9.75 -11.21 -1.89
N ALA A 51 -9.84 -12.02 -0.84
CA ALA A 51 -8.92 -11.92 0.29
C ALA A 51 -7.44 -12.11 -0.10
N PRO A 52 -7.04 -13.23 -0.73
CA PRO A 52 -5.64 -13.43 -1.16
C PRO A 52 -5.22 -12.47 -2.29
N LEU A 53 -6.15 -12.02 -3.12
CA LEU A 53 -5.84 -11.17 -4.26
C LEU A 53 -5.70 -9.69 -3.85
N ILE A 54 -6.47 -9.22 -2.87
CA ILE A 54 -6.29 -7.89 -2.27
C ILE A 54 -4.92 -7.80 -1.59
N THR A 55 -4.54 -8.79 -0.77
CA THR A 55 -3.26 -8.74 -0.06
C THR A 55 -2.07 -8.73 -1.01
N THR A 56 -2.09 -9.55 -2.07
CA THR A 56 -1.01 -9.57 -3.07
C THR A 56 -0.91 -8.26 -3.85
N MET A 57 -2.03 -7.67 -4.24
CA MET A 57 -2.03 -6.34 -4.85
C MET A 57 -1.46 -5.28 -3.89
N MET A 58 -1.88 -5.30 -2.62
CA MET A 58 -1.38 -4.35 -1.62
C MET A 58 0.13 -4.52 -1.36
N ASP A 59 0.66 -5.73 -1.41
CA ASP A 59 2.10 -5.96 -1.29
C ASP A 59 2.86 -5.33 -2.46
N ILE A 60 2.40 -5.55 -3.70
CA ILE A 60 3.03 -4.99 -4.90
C ILE A 60 2.96 -3.46 -4.89
N PHE A 61 1.77 -2.90 -4.68
CA PHE A 61 1.57 -1.44 -4.64
C PHE A 61 2.29 -0.81 -3.47
N GLY A 62 2.31 -1.47 -2.31
CA GLY A 62 2.95 -0.94 -1.12
C GLY A 62 4.46 -0.82 -1.29
N VAL A 63 5.09 -1.86 -1.86
CA VAL A 63 6.52 -1.83 -2.20
C VAL A 63 6.80 -0.77 -3.26
N ALA A 64 6.02 -0.72 -4.34
CA ALA A 64 6.20 0.26 -5.41
C ALA A 64 6.07 1.71 -4.91
N LEU A 65 5.05 1.99 -4.08
CA LEU A 65 4.82 3.30 -3.52
C LEU A 65 5.91 3.70 -2.53
N TYR A 66 6.31 2.77 -1.65
CA TYR A 66 7.40 3.00 -0.69
C TYR A 66 8.69 3.38 -1.41
N PHE A 67 9.12 2.57 -2.39
CA PHE A 67 10.35 2.83 -3.12
C PHE A 67 10.26 4.06 -4.01
N GLY A 68 9.08 4.37 -4.58
CA GLY A 68 8.85 5.61 -5.33
C GLY A 68 8.98 6.86 -4.46
N ILE A 69 8.36 6.87 -3.28
CA ILE A 69 8.47 7.98 -2.33
C ILE A 69 9.90 8.09 -1.78
N ALA A 70 10.53 6.95 -1.46
CA ALA A 70 11.91 6.93 -1.02
C ALA A 70 12.87 7.47 -2.08
N TYR A 71 12.67 7.13 -3.35
CA TYR A 71 13.44 7.69 -4.47
C TYR A 71 13.31 9.21 -4.53
N ILE A 72 12.09 9.74 -4.44
CA ILE A 72 11.84 11.19 -4.50
C ILE A 72 12.43 11.94 -3.30
N ILE A 73 12.36 11.38 -2.09
CA ILE A 73 12.75 12.11 -0.86
C ILE A 73 14.22 11.91 -0.47
N LEU A 74 14.78 10.74 -0.78
CA LEU A 74 16.09 10.32 -0.30
C LEU A 74 17.17 10.41 -1.38
N LEU A 75 16.81 10.17 -2.64
CA LEU A 75 17.77 10.17 -3.76
C LEU A 75 17.74 11.49 -4.55
N MET A 76 16.55 12.06 -4.77
CA MET A 76 16.36 13.29 -5.54
C MET A 76 16.60 14.56 -4.69
#